data_AF-A0A2A2IGT2-F1
#
_entry.id   AF-A0A2A2IGT2-F1
#
_cell.length_a   1.000
_cell.length_b   1.000
_cell.length_c   1.000
_cell.angle_alpha   90.00
_cell.angle_beta   90.00
_cell.angle_gamma   90.00
#
_symmetry.space_group_name_H-M   'P 1'
#
loop_
_entity.id
_entity.type
_entity.pdbx_description
1 polymer ?
#
loop_
_entity_poly.entity_id
_entity_poly.type
_entity_poly.pdbx_seq_one_letter_code
_entity_poly.pdbx_strand_id
1 'polypeptide(L)'
;MMRYWKIISITIISIFAIGAFYIQSALAEKNSFPDYTITTKSGDEEAVKRLMLQGTYYGEGEQGQGVTIQKNEVAYSNNNSLLELINPNYIDPKIKRLQKEYRSFMRGKENNIAPFYENEKLLVYADVDLGSMINDSDFTFDIEVLEKESDETEAFELDVPEKNKYAYIYVEAVQMAEGELKVITRQSVKRLNQNEFHVYRFDVSTQKLISDDLIASYQEENDIGWSYTDLISSSNTSGEENKYIAFVKTILEDVQGEDGEVYSEEVAKELVTYNLESKQMKSTELPDEINGESHNAVLIGTMIYFGQESEAGGELIAYNIESEEIDSSQTIDQLLKGENNGLLMKVHEGKMYVANYFSDRKTPGGIAIIELDTGEKLYEGFVNVENPKTVPPGYELILNEIMVQE
;
A
#
# COMPACT_ATOMS: atom_id res chain seq x y z
N MET A 1 27.98 -62.04 18.84
CA MET A 1 27.85 -61.08 17.72
C MET A 1 27.75 -59.64 18.23
N MET A 2 28.78 -59.11 18.91
CA MET A 2 28.81 -57.71 19.41
C MET A 2 30.08 -56.95 19.01
N ARG A 3 31.00 -57.59 18.28
CA ARG A 3 32.33 -57.02 18.01
C ARG A 3 32.34 -55.94 16.92
N TYR A 4 31.33 -55.92 16.07
CA TYR A 4 31.21 -54.97 14.94
C TYR A 4 30.05 -53.99 15.07
N TRP A 5 29.28 -54.03 16.16
CA TRP A 5 28.08 -53.21 16.30
C TRP A 5 28.40 -51.71 16.30
N LYS A 6 29.53 -51.30 16.89
CA LYS A 6 30.01 -49.91 16.84
C LYS A 6 30.36 -49.45 15.42
N ILE A 7 30.97 -50.33 14.61
CA ILE A 7 31.32 -50.02 13.21
C ILE A 7 30.05 -49.92 12.37
N ILE A 8 29.11 -50.87 12.54
CA ILE A 8 27.82 -50.84 11.86
C ILE A 8 27.03 -49.57 12.23
N SER A 9 27.00 -49.18 13.51
CA SER A 9 26.35 -47.94 13.94
C SER A 9 26.98 -46.69 13.33
N ILE A 10 28.32 -46.61 13.29
CA ILE A 10 29.02 -45.47 12.66
C ILE A 10 28.70 -45.42 11.16
N THR A 11 28.74 -46.55 10.46
CA THR A 11 28.40 -46.61 9.03
C THR A 11 26.96 -46.18 8.76
N ILE A 12 26.00 -46.63 9.58
CA ILE A 12 24.59 -46.23 9.45
C ILE A 12 24.44 -44.72 9.70
N ILE A 13 25.05 -44.18 10.76
CA ILE A 13 25.01 -42.74 11.07
C ILE A 13 25.64 -41.93 9.94
N SER A 14 26.77 -42.36 9.37
CA SER A 14 27.39 -41.69 8.23
C SER A 14 26.51 -41.70 6.99
N ILE A 15 25.85 -42.82 6.67
CA ILE A 15 24.90 -42.90 5.54
C ILE A 15 23.71 -41.97 5.77
N PHE A 16 23.16 -41.92 6.99
CA PHE A 16 22.08 -41.00 7.32
C PHE A 16 22.52 -39.54 7.29
N ALA A 17 23.72 -39.20 7.77
CA ALA A 17 24.25 -37.84 7.74
C ALA A 17 24.48 -37.38 6.30
N ILE A 18 25.07 -38.23 5.45
CA ILE A 18 25.30 -37.94 4.04
C ILE A 18 23.97 -37.87 3.30
N GLY A 19 23.05 -38.82 3.53
CA GLY A 19 21.72 -38.82 2.93
C GLY A 19 20.90 -37.59 3.33
N ALA A 20 20.90 -37.21 4.61
CA ALA A 20 20.27 -36.00 5.10
C ALA A 20 20.91 -34.75 4.49
N PHE A 21 22.24 -34.69 4.37
CA PHE A 21 22.94 -33.58 3.72
C PHE A 21 22.54 -33.43 2.25
N TYR A 22 22.48 -34.53 1.48
CA TYR A 22 22.07 -34.47 0.07
C TYR A 22 20.58 -34.18 -0.11
N ILE A 23 19.72 -34.68 0.78
CA ILE A 23 18.29 -34.32 0.77
C ILE A 23 18.12 -32.84 1.11
N GLN A 24 18.82 -32.34 2.13
CA GLN A 24 18.80 -30.93 2.52
C GLN A 24 19.37 -30.03 1.42
N SER A 25 20.45 -30.45 0.76
CA SER A 25 21.04 -29.73 -0.37
C SER A 25 20.12 -29.71 -1.59
N ALA A 26 19.47 -30.84 -1.92
CA ALA A 26 18.53 -30.93 -3.04
C ALA A 26 17.23 -30.15 -2.76
N LEU A 27 16.79 -30.05 -1.51
CA LEU A 27 15.68 -29.19 -1.10
C LEU A 27 16.08 -27.71 -1.08
N ALA A 28 17.33 -27.38 -0.72
CA ALA A 28 17.85 -26.02 -0.77
C ALA A 28 18.03 -25.50 -2.21
N GLU A 29 18.51 -26.33 -3.13
CA GLU A 29 18.60 -25.99 -4.57
C GLU A 29 17.22 -25.78 -5.22
N LYS A 30 16.17 -26.45 -4.72
CA LYS A 30 14.81 -26.31 -5.24
C LYS A 30 14.07 -25.08 -4.71
N ASN A 31 14.62 -24.42 -3.68
CA ASN A 31 14.05 -23.25 -3.01
C ASN A 31 14.96 -22.00 -3.17
N SER A 32 15.89 -22.00 -4.13
CA SER A 32 16.78 -20.84 -4.32
C SER A 32 16.03 -19.73 -5.08
N PHE A 33 15.39 -18.86 -4.32
CA PHE A 33 14.88 -17.60 -4.86
C PHE A 33 16.03 -16.67 -5.27
N PRO A 34 15.82 -15.75 -6.21
CA PRO A 34 16.87 -14.80 -6.61
C PRO A 34 17.30 -13.89 -5.47
N ASP A 35 18.60 -13.62 -5.38
CA ASP A 35 19.06 -12.48 -4.59
C ASP A 35 18.86 -11.20 -5.42
N TYR A 36 18.30 -10.18 -4.77
CA TYR A 36 18.13 -8.83 -5.29
C TYR A 36 19.05 -7.85 -4.57
N THR A 37 19.50 -6.83 -5.27
CA THR A 37 20.25 -5.72 -4.71
C THR A 37 19.80 -4.41 -5.32
N ILE A 38 19.93 -3.32 -4.54
CA ILE A 38 19.66 -1.98 -5.04
C ILE A 38 20.98 -1.34 -5.46
N THR A 39 21.14 -1.12 -6.76
CA THR A 39 22.33 -0.47 -7.32
C THR A 39 22.08 1.01 -7.58
N THR A 40 23.04 1.84 -7.20
CA THR A 40 22.97 3.29 -7.39
C THR A 40 23.44 3.71 -8.79
N LYS A 41 22.67 4.58 -9.43
CA LYS A 41 23.03 5.27 -10.67
C LYS A 41 23.62 6.66 -10.37
N SER A 42 22.96 7.41 -9.51
CA SER A 42 23.39 8.76 -9.08
C SER A 42 22.73 9.15 -7.76
N GLY A 43 23.29 10.16 -7.10
CA GLY A 43 22.76 10.70 -5.84
C GLY A 43 23.41 10.08 -4.59
N ASP A 44 22.82 10.36 -3.43
CA ASP A 44 23.34 9.94 -2.13
C ASP A 44 22.87 8.53 -1.75
N GLU A 45 23.84 7.63 -1.59
CA GLU A 45 23.62 6.25 -1.15
C GLU A 45 23.04 6.14 0.26
N GLU A 46 23.12 7.18 1.09
CA GLU A 46 22.46 7.23 2.40
C GLU A 46 20.94 7.35 2.26
N ALA A 47 20.43 8.00 1.20
CA ALA A 47 19.00 8.20 1.00
C ALA A 47 18.24 6.88 0.83
N VAL A 48 18.89 5.85 0.26
CA VAL A 48 18.28 4.54 0.00
C VAL A 48 18.46 3.53 1.13
N LYS A 49 19.18 3.87 2.21
CA LYS A 49 19.42 2.92 3.32
C LYS A 49 18.15 2.55 4.08
N ARG A 50 17.22 3.49 4.22
CA ARG A 50 15.95 3.28 4.92
C ARG A 50 14.87 2.72 4.00
N LEU A 51 15.12 2.65 2.69
CA LEU A 51 14.16 2.15 1.71
C LEU A 51 14.03 0.63 1.83
N MET A 52 12.79 0.18 1.89
CA MET A 52 12.42 -1.21 1.74
C MET A 52 11.36 -1.33 0.66
N LEU A 53 11.53 -2.27 -0.27
CA LEU A 53 10.57 -2.56 -1.33
C LEU A 53 9.93 -3.90 -1.04
N GLN A 54 8.61 -3.92 -0.95
CA GLN A 54 7.85 -5.16 -0.79
C GLN A 54 7.21 -5.53 -2.11
N GLY A 55 7.25 -6.81 -2.43
CA GLY A 55 6.66 -7.32 -3.64
C GLY A 55 6.38 -8.81 -3.59
N THR A 56 6.04 -9.32 -4.75
CA THR A 56 5.84 -10.73 -5.02
C THR A 56 6.74 -11.12 -6.20
N TYR A 57 7.58 -12.12 -5.97
CA TYR A 57 8.36 -12.78 -7.01
C TYR A 57 7.55 -13.91 -7.63
N TYR A 58 7.48 -13.95 -8.96
CA TYR A 58 6.92 -15.06 -9.72
C TYR A 58 8.02 -15.71 -10.54
N GLY A 59 8.32 -16.97 -10.22
CA GLY A 59 9.06 -17.86 -11.12
C GLY A 59 8.16 -18.32 -12.27
N GLU A 60 8.77 -18.78 -13.36
CA GLU A 60 8.03 -19.25 -14.54
C GLU A 60 7.07 -20.41 -14.18
N GLY A 61 5.76 -20.11 -14.15
CA GLY A 61 4.71 -21.06 -13.77
C GLY A 61 4.64 -21.40 -12.28
N GLU A 62 5.30 -20.62 -11.42
CA GLU A 62 5.34 -20.82 -9.97
C GLU A 62 4.30 -19.97 -9.23
N GLN A 63 3.95 -20.38 -8.00
CA GLN A 63 3.14 -19.54 -7.12
C GLN A 63 3.97 -18.36 -6.64
N GLY A 64 3.35 -17.18 -6.61
CA GLY A 64 3.96 -15.94 -6.13
C GLY A 64 4.54 -16.08 -4.72
N GLN A 65 5.73 -15.52 -4.53
CA GLN A 65 6.46 -15.54 -3.27
C GLN A 65 6.68 -14.13 -2.76
N GLY A 66 6.18 -13.84 -1.57
CA GLY A 66 6.43 -12.55 -0.92
C GLY A 66 7.93 -12.31 -0.75
N VAL A 67 8.39 -11.14 -1.18
CA VAL A 67 9.79 -10.72 -1.09
C VAL A 67 9.86 -9.31 -0.51
N THR A 68 10.85 -9.08 0.35
CA THR A 68 11.24 -7.75 0.85
C THR A 68 12.68 -7.49 0.45
N ILE A 69 12.92 -6.38 -0.23
CA ILE A 69 14.22 -5.99 -0.78
C ILE A 69 14.69 -4.72 -0.06
N GLN A 70 15.88 -4.79 0.50
CA GLN A 70 16.65 -3.66 1.02
C GLN A 70 17.98 -3.59 0.27
N LYS A 71 18.75 -2.52 0.47
CA LYS A 71 20.00 -2.28 -0.28
C LYS A 71 20.93 -3.51 -0.35
N ASN A 72 21.10 -4.22 0.77
CA ASN A 72 22.02 -5.35 0.90
C ASN A 72 21.36 -6.59 1.52
N GLU A 73 20.03 -6.64 1.60
CA GLU A 73 19.31 -7.73 2.27
C GLU A 73 18.02 -8.05 1.51
N VAL A 74 17.73 -9.34 1.37
CA VAL A 74 16.49 -9.84 0.79
C VAL A 74 15.90 -10.89 1.72
N ALA A 75 14.60 -10.75 1.98
CA ALA A 75 13.85 -11.71 2.79
C ALA A 75 12.66 -12.25 2.00
N TYR A 76 12.47 -13.57 2.06
CA TYR A 76 11.37 -14.28 1.42
C TYR A 76 10.42 -14.88 2.45
N SER A 77 9.11 -14.78 2.21
CA SER A 77 8.08 -15.27 3.15
C SER A 77 8.21 -16.77 3.46
N ASN A 78 8.71 -17.58 2.53
CA ASN A 78 8.90 -19.03 2.74
C ASN A 78 10.11 -19.41 3.60
N ASN A 79 10.98 -18.45 3.93
CA ASN A 79 12.13 -18.67 4.81
C ASN A 79 11.79 -18.37 6.29
N ASN A 80 10.54 -18.01 6.59
CA ASN A 80 10.09 -17.69 7.93
C ASN A 80 10.16 -18.93 8.85
N SER A 81 10.70 -18.71 10.05
CA SER A 81 10.66 -19.67 11.15
C SER A 81 9.22 -19.93 11.62
N LEU A 82 8.99 -21.05 12.31
CA LEU A 82 7.68 -21.43 12.88
C LEU A 82 7.08 -20.37 13.83
N LEU A 83 7.90 -19.47 14.39
CA LEU A 83 7.45 -18.33 15.20
C LEU A 83 7.03 -17.13 14.33
N GLU A 84 7.68 -16.92 13.19
CA GLU A 84 7.30 -15.92 12.18
C GLU A 84 6.06 -16.36 11.38
N LEU A 85 5.73 -17.65 11.37
CA LEU A 85 4.45 -18.18 10.86
C LEU A 85 3.24 -17.83 11.76
N ILE A 86 3.45 -17.57 13.05
CA ILE A 86 2.39 -17.12 13.99
C ILE A 86 2.12 -15.62 13.85
N ASN A 87 3.09 -14.87 13.29
CA ASN A 87 2.93 -13.48 12.91
C ASN A 87 3.14 -13.36 11.39
N PRO A 88 2.24 -13.98 10.60
CA PRO A 88 2.46 -14.14 9.17
C PRO A 88 2.42 -12.76 8.54
N ASN A 89 3.58 -12.36 8.01
CA ASN A 89 3.81 -11.19 7.19
C ASN A 89 3.88 -9.85 7.95
N TYR A 90 5.08 -9.28 7.88
CA TYR A 90 5.31 -7.90 7.51
C TYR A 90 4.39 -6.86 8.17
N ILE A 91 4.84 -6.36 9.32
CA ILE A 91 4.20 -5.25 10.05
C ILE A 91 4.81 -3.94 9.56
N ASP A 92 3.96 -2.98 9.17
CA ASP A 92 4.35 -1.60 8.85
C ASP A 92 5.33 -1.06 9.91
N PRO A 93 6.45 -0.42 9.54
CA PRO A 93 7.45 0.09 10.49
C PRO A 93 6.83 0.95 11.61
N LYS A 94 5.83 1.77 11.29
CA LYS A 94 5.09 2.58 12.26
C LYS A 94 4.28 1.72 13.21
N ILE A 95 3.58 0.68 12.73
CA ILE A 95 2.88 -0.26 13.63
C ILE A 95 3.89 -0.97 14.55
N LYS A 96 5.08 -1.35 14.05
CA LYS A 96 6.14 -1.91 14.90
C LYS A 96 6.60 -0.91 15.97
N ARG A 97 6.76 0.38 15.63
CA ARG A 97 7.05 1.45 16.61
C ARG A 97 5.93 1.51 17.64
N LEU A 98 4.68 1.63 17.20
CA LEU A 98 3.52 1.74 18.08
C LEU A 98 3.41 0.53 19.02
N GLN A 99 3.62 -0.68 18.54
CA GLN A 99 3.64 -1.90 19.36
C GLN A 99 4.79 -1.92 20.37
N LYS A 100 5.91 -1.26 20.07
CA LYS A 100 7.06 -1.17 20.99
C LYS A 100 6.83 -0.10 22.07
N GLU A 101 6.35 1.07 21.68
CA GLU A 101 6.19 2.25 22.53
C GLU A 101 4.89 2.22 23.34
N TYR A 102 3.78 1.84 22.74
CA TYR A 102 2.42 1.87 23.32
C TYR A 102 1.81 0.47 23.41
N ARG A 103 2.54 -0.47 24.03
CA ARG A 103 2.16 -1.91 24.11
C ARG A 103 0.74 -2.16 24.63
N SER A 104 0.34 -1.44 25.67
CA SER A 104 -0.97 -1.60 26.29
C SER A 104 -2.09 -1.19 25.33
N PHE A 105 -1.90 -0.06 24.65
CA PHE A 105 -2.83 0.47 23.66
C PHE A 105 -2.90 -0.44 22.43
N MET A 106 -1.78 -0.91 21.91
CA MET A 106 -1.74 -1.75 20.69
C MET A 106 -2.27 -3.18 20.88
N ARG A 107 -2.57 -3.60 22.11
CA ARG A 107 -3.02 -4.97 22.38
C ARG A 107 -4.42 -5.21 21.83
N GLY A 108 -4.55 -6.18 20.93
CA GLY A 108 -5.84 -6.59 20.34
C GLY A 108 -6.16 -5.89 19.02
N LYS A 109 -5.31 -4.95 18.58
CA LYS A 109 -5.47 -4.21 17.32
C LYS A 109 -4.73 -4.91 16.18
N GLU A 110 -5.24 -4.76 14.96
CA GLU A 110 -4.66 -5.37 13.76
C GLU A 110 -3.37 -4.66 13.31
N ASN A 111 -2.60 -5.32 12.45
CA ASN A 111 -1.35 -4.79 11.88
C ASN A 111 -1.59 -3.87 10.67
N ASN A 112 -2.69 -3.13 10.63
CA ASN A 112 -3.04 -2.18 9.58
C ASN A 112 -2.86 -0.74 10.10
N ILE A 113 -2.27 0.16 9.32
CA ILE A 113 -2.05 1.56 9.72
C ILE A 113 -3.26 2.47 9.48
N ALA A 114 -4.15 2.13 8.55
CA ALA A 114 -5.30 2.96 8.19
C ALA A 114 -6.22 3.35 9.38
N PRO A 115 -6.47 2.46 10.36
CA PRO A 115 -7.26 2.77 11.56
C PRO A 115 -6.57 3.69 12.57
N PHE A 116 -5.30 4.08 12.36
CA PHE A 116 -4.52 4.82 13.34
C PHE A 116 -4.24 6.26 12.91
N TYR A 117 -4.39 7.18 13.87
CA TYR A 117 -3.92 8.55 13.77
C TYR A 117 -3.01 8.86 14.96
N GLU A 118 -1.94 9.62 14.72
CA GLU A 118 -0.98 9.94 15.77
C GLU A 118 -0.44 11.36 15.59
N ASN A 119 -0.50 12.17 16.64
CA ASN A 119 0.19 13.46 16.70
C ASN A 119 1.04 13.56 17.98
N GLU A 120 1.57 14.74 18.31
CA GLU A 120 2.43 14.92 19.48
C GLU A 120 1.74 14.57 20.81
N LYS A 121 0.41 14.71 20.90
CA LYS A 121 -0.35 14.58 22.15
C LYS A 121 -1.18 13.31 22.24
N LEU A 122 -1.70 12.84 21.11
CA LEU A 122 -2.69 11.78 21.03
C LEU A 122 -2.23 10.66 20.11
N LEU A 123 -2.63 9.44 20.46
CA LEU A 123 -2.67 8.29 19.56
C LEU A 123 -4.11 7.79 19.54
N VAL A 124 -4.72 7.77 18.35
CA VAL A 124 -6.11 7.40 18.13
C VAL A 124 -6.16 6.12 17.30
N TYR A 125 -7.05 5.22 17.68
CA TYR A 125 -7.46 4.06 16.91
C TYR A 125 -8.97 4.16 16.67
N ALA A 126 -9.39 3.98 15.42
CA ALA A 126 -10.80 3.89 15.06
C ALA A 126 -10.98 2.88 13.94
N ASP A 127 -11.67 1.79 14.25
CA ASP A 127 -11.93 0.70 13.32
C ASP A 127 -13.39 0.26 13.38
N VAL A 128 -13.78 -0.65 12.50
CA VAL A 128 -15.13 -1.23 12.51
C VAL A 128 -15.04 -2.70 12.86
N ASP A 129 -15.58 -3.07 14.02
CA ASP A 129 -15.72 -4.47 14.39
C ASP A 129 -16.84 -5.10 13.56
N LEU A 130 -16.47 -6.14 12.82
CA LEU A 130 -17.41 -7.08 12.24
C LEU A 130 -17.82 -8.02 13.38
N GLY A 131 -18.94 -7.73 14.03
CA GLY A 131 -19.48 -8.60 15.07
C GLY A 131 -19.59 -10.08 14.64
N SER A 132 -19.95 -10.97 15.56
CA SER A 132 -20.00 -12.43 15.35
C SER A 132 -20.48 -12.86 13.95
N MET A 133 -19.73 -13.77 13.30
CA MET A 133 -19.99 -14.40 11.97
C MET A 133 -21.41 -14.98 11.77
N ILE A 134 -22.25 -14.99 12.80
CA ILE A 134 -23.63 -15.46 12.78
C ILE A 134 -24.61 -14.34 12.38
N ASN A 135 -24.27 -13.07 12.62
CA ASN A 135 -25.09 -11.90 12.27
C ASN A 135 -24.33 -11.02 11.28
N ASP A 136 -24.62 -11.21 9.98
CA ASP A 136 -24.00 -10.55 8.82
C ASP A 136 -24.09 -9.00 8.77
N SER A 137 -24.41 -8.30 9.86
CA SER A 137 -24.75 -6.86 9.82
C SER A 137 -24.53 -6.07 11.11
N ASP A 138 -23.86 -6.62 12.12
CA ASP A 138 -23.69 -5.93 13.40
C ASP A 138 -22.35 -5.18 13.42
N PHE A 139 -22.26 -4.13 12.60
CA PHE A 139 -21.10 -3.25 12.53
C PHE A 139 -21.14 -2.22 13.66
N THR A 140 -20.05 -2.13 14.41
CA THR A 140 -19.83 -1.13 15.46
C THR A 140 -18.47 -0.47 15.26
N PHE A 141 -18.42 0.85 15.36
CA PHE A 141 -17.16 1.56 15.51
C PHE A 141 -16.56 1.23 16.87
N ASP A 142 -15.30 0.81 16.88
CA ASP A 142 -14.45 0.69 18.07
C ASP A 142 -13.42 1.81 18.03
N ILE A 143 -13.53 2.75 18.98
CA ILE A 143 -12.71 3.96 19.03
C ILE A 143 -11.96 4.01 20.35
N GLU A 144 -10.64 4.11 20.28
CA GLU A 144 -9.76 4.32 21.43
C GLU A 144 -8.86 5.54 21.23
N VAL A 145 -8.71 6.36 22.27
CA VAL A 145 -7.88 7.56 22.27
C VAL A 145 -6.94 7.51 23.48
N LEU A 146 -5.64 7.44 23.19
CA LEU A 146 -4.55 7.51 24.16
C LEU A 146 -4.01 8.93 24.24
N GLU A 147 -4.03 9.52 25.43
CA GLU A 147 -3.27 10.73 25.75
C GLU A 147 -1.84 10.36 26.14
N LYS A 148 -0.86 10.78 25.34
CA LYS A 148 0.53 10.34 25.46
C LYS A 148 1.24 10.85 26.71
N GLU A 149 0.84 12.02 27.22
CA GLU A 149 1.46 12.60 28.43
C GLU A 149 1.03 11.88 29.71
N SER A 150 -0.26 11.52 29.79
CA SER A 150 -0.87 10.90 30.97
C SER A 150 -0.86 9.36 30.93
N ASP A 151 -0.69 8.77 29.73
CA ASP A 151 -0.88 7.33 29.45
C ASP A 151 -2.31 6.86 29.74
N GLU A 152 -3.28 7.80 29.74
CA GLU A 152 -4.70 7.50 29.91
C GLU A 152 -5.35 7.19 28.56
N THR A 153 -6.12 6.10 28.52
CA THR A 153 -6.88 5.67 27.33
C THR A 153 -8.36 5.78 27.59
N GLU A 154 -9.07 6.50 26.73
CA GLU A 154 -10.52 6.51 26.65
C GLU A 154 -10.98 5.64 25.50
N ALA A 155 -12.01 4.83 25.71
CA ALA A 155 -12.56 3.91 24.71
C ALA A 155 -14.08 4.00 24.69
N PHE A 156 -14.67 3.95 23.50
CA PHE A 156 -16.12 3.91 23.32
C PHE A 156 -16.51 3.25 22.01
N GLU A 157 -17.70 2.65 22.02
CA GLU A 157 -18.28 1.97 20.85
C GLU A 157 -19.55 2.68 20.39
N LEU A 158 -19.77 2.72 19.08
CA LEU A 158 -20.98 3.29 18.47
C LEU A 158 -21.48 2.44 17.32
N ASP A 159 -22.79 2.25 17.23
CA ASP A 159 -23.41 1.57 16.09
C ASP A 159 -23.15 2.34 14.79
N VAL A 160 -22.76 1.62 13.73
CA VAL A 160 -22.65 2.23 12.40
C VAL A 160 -24.06 2.56 11.88
N PRO A 161 -24.32 3.79 11.42
CA PRO A 161 -25.59 4.15 10.78
C PRO A 161 -25.90 3.23 9.61
N GLU A 162 -27.17 2.84 9.45
CA GLU A 162 -27.62 1.97 8.36
C GLU A 162 -26.84 0.64 8.19
N LYS A 163 -26.14 0.15 9.23
CA LYS A 163 -25.29 -1.06 9.20
C LYS A 163 -25.84 -2.29 8.47
N ASN A 164 -27.16 -2.46 8.47
CA ASN A 164 -27.87 -3.54 7.76
C ASN A 164 -27.75 -3.48 6.23
N LYS A 165 -27.42 -2.32 5.66
CA LYS A 165 -27.24 -2.09 4.22
C LYS A 165 -25.92 -2.64 3.72
N TYR A 166 -24.89 -2.69 4.57
CA TYR A 166 -23.52 -2.94 4.15
C TYR A 166 -23.11 -4.40 4.31
N ALA A 167 -22.25 -4.89 3.42
CA ALA A 167 -21.67 -6.22 3.46
C ALA A 167 -20.31 -6.22 4.17
N TYR A 168 -19.51 -5.17 3.93
CA TYR A 168 -18.23 -4.93 4.57
C TYR A 168 -18.01 -3.42 4.67
N ILE A 169 -17.28 -2.99 5.70
CA ILE A 169 -16.86 -1.62 5.93
C ILE A 169 -15.36 -1.66 6.21
N TYR A 170 -14.58 -0.90 5.45
CA TYR A 170 -13.15 -0.74 5.63
C TYR A 170 -12.85 0.68 6.04
N VAL A 171 -12.02 0.86 7.08
CA VAL A 171 -11.46 2.17 7.41
C VAL A 171 -10.28 2.44 6.47
N GLU A 172 -10.40 3.53 5.71
CA GLU A 172 -9.37 3.96 4.76
C GLU A 172 -8.40 4.95 5.40
N ALA A 173 -8.90 5.79 6.32
CA ALA A 173 -8.08 6.72 7.08
C ALA A 173 -8.78 7.24 8.34
N VAL A 174 -7.96 7.63 9.32
CA VAL A 174 -8.40 8.31 10.54
C VAL A 174 -7.65 9.62 10.68
N GLN A 175 -8.36 10.70 11.03
CA GLN A 175 -7.77 12.01 11.28
C GLN A 175 -8.43 12.68 12.48
N MET A 176 -7.64 13.39 13.27
CA MET A 176 -8.14 14.26 14.33
C MET A 176 -7.94 15.70 13.87
N ALA A 177 -8.99 16.53 13.88
CA ALA A 177 -8.88 17.94 13.52
C ALA A 177 -9.96 18.75 14.25
N GLU A 178 -9.59 19.91 14.79
CA GLU A 178 -10.48 20.80 15.56
C GLU A 178 -11.18 20.14 16.76
N GLY A 179 -10.61 19.08 17.33
CA GLY A 179 -11.20 18.32 18.45
C GLY A 179 -12.24 17.27 18.00
N GLU A 180 -12.44 17.11 16.71
CA GLU A 180 -13.30 16.08 16.13
C GLU A 180 -12.47 14.96 15.51
N LEU A 181 -12.90 13.73 15.76
CA LEU A 181 -12.37 12.55 15.09
C LEU A 181 -13.12 12.34 13.78
N LYS A 182 -12.38 12.24 12.67
CA LYS A 182 -12.89 11.96 11.33
C LYS A 182 -12.43 10.56 10.91
N VAL A 183 -13.38 9.68 10.63
CA VAL A 183 -13.12 8.32 10.15
C VAL A 183 -13.64 8.19 8.73
N ILE A 184 -12.72 7.98 7.80
CA ILE A 184 -13.00 7.80 6.38
C ILE A 184 -13.16 6.30 6.14
N THR A 185 -14.27 5.92 5.52
CA THR A 185 -14.59 4.51 5.27
C THR A 185 -14.96 4.27 3.82
N ARG A 186 -14.69 3.05 3.35
CA ARG A 186 -15.24 2.47 2.13
C ARG A 186 -16.15 1.32 2.48
N GLN A 187 -17.35 1.32 1.94
CA GLN A 187 -18.41 0.40 2.32
C GLN A 187 -18.97 -0.27 1.07
N SER A 188 -19.07 -1.60 1.11
CA SER A 188 -19.71 -2.36 0.04
C SER A 188 -21.19 -2.53 0.35
N VAL A 189 -22.06 -2.08 -0.53
CA VAL A 189 -23.52 -2.17 -0.35
C VAL A 189 -24.01 -3.58 -0.67
N LYS A 190 -24.80 -4.18 0.21
CA LYS A 190 -25.35 -5.54 0.00
C LYS A 190 -26.20 -5.59 -1.27
N ARG A 191 -25.98 -6.64 -2.06
CA ARG A 191 -26.79 -7.00 -3.25
C ARG A 191 -26.77 -5.95 -4.37
N LEU A 192 -25.92 -4.93 -4.25
CA LEU A 192 -25.60 -3.98 -5.29
C LEU A 192 -24.09 -4.10 -5.53
N ASN A 193 -23.63 -4.01 -6.77
CA ASN A 193 -22.21 -3.83 -7.02
C ASN A 193 -21.89 -2.34 -6.87
N GLN A 194 -22.01 -1.85 -5.64
CA GLN A 194 -21.92 -0.44 -5.30
C GLN A 194 -21.01 -0.27 -4.08
N ASN A 195 -20.08 0.68 -4.20
CA ASN A 195 -19.26 1.13 -3.10
C ASN A 195 -19.66 2.56 -2.72
N GLU A 196 -19.75 2.79 -1.41
CA GLU A 196 -20.00 4.10 -0.82
C GLU A 196 -18.80 4.51 0.02
N PHE A 197 -18.40 5.77 -0.09
CA PHE A 197 -17.38 6.37 0.76
C PHE A 197 -18.04 7.35 1.72
N HIS A 198 -17.76 7.19 2.99
CA HIS A 198 -18.34 8.01 4.05
C HIS A 198 -17.27 8.65 4.91
N VAL A 199 -17.57 9.85 5.41
CA VAL A 199 -16.84 10.50 6.50
C VAL A 199 -17.73 10.53 7.73
N TYR A 200 -17.36 9.74 8.72
CA TYR A 200 -17.97 9.79 10.03
C TYR A 200 -17.23 10.77 10.92
N ARG A 201 -17.97 11.69 11.55
CA ARG A 201 -17.42 12.68 12.48
C ARG A 201 -17.87 12.37 13.88
N PHE A 202 -16.94 12.23 14.81
CA PHE A 202 -17.20 11.94 16.21
C PHE A 202 -16.68 13.05 17.12
N ASP A 203 -17.46 13.36 18.13
CA ASP A 203 -17.01 14.12 19.29
C ASP A 203 -16.45 13.13 20.29
N VAL A 204 -15.12 13.13 20.44
CA VAL A 204 -14.41 12.24 21.37
C VAL A 204 -14.78 12.55 22.81
N SER A 205 -14.96 13.83 23.15
CA SER A 205 -15.25 14.26 24.52
C SER A 205 -16.65 13.88 25.00
N THR A 206 -17.62 13.87 24.08
CA THR A 206 -19.00 13.45 24.39
C THR A 206 -19.32 12.03 23.95
N GLN A 207 -18.37 11.34 23.29
CA GLN A 207 -18.47 9.97 22.79
C GLN A 207 -19.68 9.78 21.87
N LYS A 208 -19.87 10.70 20.91
CA LYS A 208 -21.05 10.75 20.04
C LYS A 208 -20.69 10.97 18.58
N LEU A 209 -21.47 10.33 17.71
CA LEU A 209 -21.50 10.65 16.28
C LEU A 209 -22.13 12.03 16.06
N ILE A 210 -21.40 12.91 15.38
CA ILE A 210 -21.80 14.25 14.97
C ILE A 210 -22.49 14.21 13.61
N SER A 211 -21.85 13.56 12.62
CA SER A 211 -22.39 13.42 11.26
C SER A 211 -21.88 12.16 10.57
N ASP A 212 -22.67 11.71 9.60
CA ASP A 212 -22.35 10.69 8.62
C ASP A 212 -22.55 11.34 7.24
N ASP A 213 -21.43 11.68 6.59
CA ASP A 213 -21.42 12.39 5.32
C ASP A 213 -21.05 11.40 4.19
N LEU A 214 -22.00 11.10 3.30
CA LEU A 214 -21.73 10.35 2.06
C LEU A 214 -20.95 11.24 1.09
N ILE A 215 -19.67 10.92 0.88
CA ILE A 215 -18.76 11.74 0.06
C ILE A 215 -18.53 11.18 -1.34
N ALA A 216 -18.82 9.91 -1.57
CA ALA A 216 -18.87 9.35 -2.91
C ALA A 216 -19.72 8.08 -2.91
N SER A 217 -20.38 7.79 -4.04
CA SER A 217 -21.18 6.59 -4.22
C SER A 217 -21.14 6.19 -5.67
N TYR A 218 -20.81 4.94 -5.95
CA TYR A 218 -20.65 4.44 -7.31
C TYR A 218 -21.36 3.12 -7.47
N GLN A 219 -22.28 3.06 -8.42
CA GLN A 219 -22.98 1.86 -8.83
C GLN A 219 -22.49 1.50 -10.23
N GLU A 220 -22.25 0.22 -10.51
CA GLU A 220 -22.13 -0.24 -11.89
C GLU A 220 -23.45 0.08 -12.63
N GLU A 221 -23.43 1.08 -13.53
CA GLU A 221 -24.58 1.40 -14.36
C GLU A 221 -24.79 0.29 -15.39
N ASN A 222 -25.96 -0.35 -15.34
CA ASN A 222 -26.42 -1.21 -16.41
C ASN A 222 -26.90 -0.31 -17.57
N ASP A 223 -26.06 -0.12 -18.60
CA ASP A 223 -26.41 -0.28 -20.02
C ASP A 223 -25.45 0.45 -21.02
N ILE A 224 -24.50 1.28 -20.59
CA ILE A 224 -23.64 2.06 -21.53
C ILE A 224 -22.14 2.14 -21.15
N GLY A 225 -21.72 1.75 -19.95
CA GLY A 225 -20.31 1.76 -19.57
C GLY A 225 -20.08 1.36 -18.13
N TRP A 226 -18.83 1.12 -17.75
CA TRP A 226 -18.43 0.84 -16.38
C TRP A 226 -17.60 2.01 -15.85
N SER A 227 -17.71 2.29 -14.56
CA SER A 227 -16.87 3.28 -13.89
C SER A 227 -16.30 2.69 -12.62
N TYR A 228 -15.05 3.03 -12.33
CA TYR A 228 -14.42 2.69 -11.06
C TYR A 228 -13.88 3.95 -10.41
N THR A 229 -13.54 3.84 -9.13
CA THR A 229 -13.03 4.97 -8.37
C THR A 229 -11.87 4.54 -7.50
N ASP A 230 -10.76 5.26 -7.67
CA ASP A 230 -9.59 5.12 -6.84
C ASP A 230 -9.60 6.23 -5.79
N LEU A 231 -9.57 5.84 -4.52
CA LEU A 231 -9.17 6.76 -3.46
C LEU A 231 -7.69 7.08 -3.67
N ILE A 232 -7.37 8.36 -3.82
CA ILE A 232 -5.98 8.80 -3.89
C ILE A 232 -5.37 8.60 -2.51
N SER A 233 -4.28 7.83 -2.46
CA SER A 233 -3.62 7.56 -1.19
C SER A 233 -3.16 8.88 -0.58
N SER A 234 -3.67 9.19 0.61
CA SER A 234 -3.11 10.28 1.39
C SER A 234 -1.72 9.85 1.85
N SER A 235 -0.71 10.67 1.54
CA SER A 235 0.69 10.41 1.90
C SER A 235 0.92 10.04 3.37
N ASN A 236 0.01 10.45 4.27
CA ASN A 236 -0.03 10.22 5.72
C ASN A 236 1.31 9.77 6.32
N THR A 237 2.31 10.62 6.11
CA THR A 237 3.36 10.85 7.08
C THR A 237 2.66 11.11 8.41
N SER A 238 3.12 10.44 9.46
CA SER A 238 2.46 10.49 10.77
C SER A 238 2.20 11.93 11.22
N GLY A 239 0.93 12.26 11.47
CA GLY A 239 0.53 13.49 12.18
C GLY A 239 0.13 14.67 11.31
N GLU A 240 0.22 14.59 9.98
CA GLU A 240 -0.27 15.65 9.10
C GLU A 240 -1.76 15.44 8.78
N GLU A 241 -2.57 16.41 9.18
CA GLU A 241 -3.99 16.48 8.85
C GLU A 241 -4.13 16.85 7.36
N ASN A 242 -4.80 16.02 6.56
CA ASN A 242 -5.09 16.40 5.19
C ASN A 242 -6.37 17.20 5.14
N LYS A 243 -6.28 18.43 4.64
CA LYS A 243 -7.46 19.28 4.40
C LYS A 243 -8.45 18.66 3.40
N TYR A 244 -7.96 17.78 2.52
CA TYR A 244 -8.75 17.17 1.45
C TYR A 244 -8.73 15.65 1.51
N ILE A 245 -9.83 15.06 1.05
CA ILE A 245 -9.90 13.69 0.54
C ILE A 245 -10.09 13.81 -0.98
N ALA A 246 -9.43 12.97 -1.77
CA ALA A 246 -9.51 13.01 -3.22
C ALA A 246 -9.73 11.62 -3.81
N PHE A 247 -10.54 11.57 -4.86
CA PHE A 247 -10.85 10.37 -5.62
C PHE A 247 -10.73 10.66 -7.11
N VAL A 248 -10.22 9.71 -7.88
CA VAL A 248 -10.34 9.76 -9.34
C VAL A 248 -11.43 8.78 -9.75
N LYS A 249 -12.44 9.31 -10.42
CA LYS A 249 -13.47 8.52 -11.08
C LYS A 249 -13.10 8.37 -12.54
N THR A 250 -12.91 7.13 -12.97
CA THR A 250 -12.60 6.80 -14.37
C THR A 250 -13.85 6.23 -15.02
N ILE A 251 -14.23 6.79 -16.17
CA ILE A 251 -15.40 6.37 -16.96
C ILE A 251 -14.88 5.62 -18.19
N LEU A 252 -15.36 4.40 -18.36
CA LEU A 252 -14.99 3.51 -19.45
C LEU A 252 -16.21 3.19 -20.32
N GLU A 253 -16.03 3.19 -21.63
CA GLU A 253 -17.03 2.77 -22.61
C GLU A 253 -16.57 1.51 -23.35
N ASP A 254 -17.50 0.60 -23.62
CA ASP A 254 -17.22 -0.59 -24.43
C ASP A 254 -17.20 -0.23 -25.91
N VAL A 255 -16.04 -0.45 -26.54
CA VAL A 255 -15.80 -0.18 -27.95
C VAL A 255 -15.60 -1.49 -28.70
N GLN A 256 -16.24 -1.60 -29.87
CA GLN A 256 -16.11 -2.75 -30.75
C GLN A 256 -14.90 -2.57 -31.68
N GLY A 257 -13.89 -3.41 -31.53
CA GLY A 257 -12.72 -3.48 -32.39
C GLY A 257 -13.03 -4.01 -33.79
N GLU A 258 -12.10 -3.81 -34.72
CA GLU A 258 -12.24 -4.20 -36.14
C GLU A 258 -12.50 -5.70 -36.33
N ASP A 259 -12.00 -6.54 -35.41
CA ASP A 259 -12.15 -7.99 -35.43
C ASP A 259 -13.41 -8.49 -34.70
N GLY A 260 -14.25 -7.58 -34.21
CA GLY A 260 -15.45 -7.88 -33.42
C GLY A 260 -15.19 -8.15 -31.94
N GLU A 261 -13.94 -8.01 -31.47
CA GLU A 261 -13.60 -8.00 -30.05
C GLU A 261 -14.15 -6.75 -29.38
N VAL A 262 -14.67 -6.88 -28.16
CA VAL A 262 -15.11 -5.74 -27.35
C VAL A 262 -14.02 -5.48 -26.32
N TYR A 263 -13.50 -4.26 -26.30
CA TYR A 263 -12.57 -3.78 -25.28
C TYR A 263 -13.10 -2.46 -24.73
N SER A 264 -12.66 -2.08 -23.55
CA SER A 264 -13.13 -0.86 -22.92
C SER A 264 -12.10 0.26 -23.08
N GLU A 265 -12.56 1.43 -23.49
CA GLU A 265 -11.75 2.64 -23.63
C GLU A 265 -12.09 3.63 -22.53
N GLU A 266 -11.06 4.31 -22.03
CA GLU A 266 -11.24 5.44 -21.11
C GLU A 266 -11.74 6.66 -21.88
N VAL A 267 -12.91 7.16 -21.47
CA VAL A 267 -13.55 8.32 -22.12
C VAL A 267 -13.53 9.57 -21.26
N ALA A 268 -13.36 9.44 -19.94
CA ALA A 268 -13.24 10.57 -19.03
C ALA A 268 -12.61 10.19 -17.69
N LYS A 269 -11.91 11.16 -17.08
CA LYS A 269 -11.44 11.14 -15.69
C LYS A 269 -11.91 12.38 -14.95
N GLU A 270 -12.59 12.17 -13.84
CA GLU A 270 -13.05 13.24 -12.94
C GLU A 270 -12.32 13.16 -11.61
N LEU A 271 -11.72 14.26 -11.18
CA LEU A 271 -11.20 14.41 -9.83
C LEU A 271 -12.33 14.91 -8.91
N VAL A 272 -12.70 14.08 -7.93
CA VAL A 272 -13.64 14.44 -6.88
C VAL A 272 -12.86 14.73 -5.61
N THR A 273 -12.99 15.94 -5.07
CA THR A 273 -12.35 16.33 -3.81
C THR A 273 -13.41 16.70 -2.77
N TYR A 274 -13.12 16.35 -1.52
CA TYR A 274 -13.93 16.70 -0.37
C TYR A 274 -13.06 17.44 0.65
N ASN A 275 -13.41 18.69 0.94
CA ASN A 275 -12.73 19.49 1.95
C ASN A 275 -13.26 19.14 3.35
N LEU A 276 -12.39 18.63 4.22
CA LEU A 276 -12.75 18.17 5.56
C LEU A 276 -13.17 19.30 6.52
N GLU A 277 -12.80 20.53 6.25
CA GLU A 277 -13.15 21.71 7.06
C GLU A 277 -14.47 22.33 6.60
N SER A 278 -14.56 22.71 5.32
CA SER A 278 -15.72 23.40 4.73
C SER A 278 -16.87 22.46 4.39
N LYS A 279 -16.62 21.15 4.32
CA LYS A 279 -17.58 20.09 3.96
C LYS A 279 -18.08 20.21 2.52
N GLN A 280 -17.32 20.92 1.70
CA GLN A 280 -17.66 21.12 0.30
C GLN A 280 -17.01 20.04 -0.54
N MET A 281 -17.84 19.41 -1.36
CA MET A 281 -17.41 18.53 -2.43
C MET A 281 -17.25 19.34 -3.71
N LYS A 282 -16.24 19.01 -4.49
CA LYS A 282 -16.00 19.61 -5.81
C LYS A 282 -15.58 18.49 -6.78
N SER A 283 -16.21 18.46 -7.95
CA SER A 283 -15.79 17.61 -9.05
C SER A 283 -15.20 18.50 -10.14
N THR A 284 -14.02 18.12 -10.65
CA THR A 284 -13.30 18.84 -11.69
C THR A 284 -12.80 17.81 -12.70
N GLU A 285 -12.95 18.10 -14.00
CA GLU A 285 -12.33 17.28 -15.05
C GLU A 285 -10.81 17.38 -14.95
N LEU A 286 -10.12 16.24 -14.96
CA LEU A 286 -8.65 16.25 -15.00
C LEU A 286 -8.17 16.71 -16.39
N PRO A 287 -7.12 17.54 -16.48
CA PRO A 287 -6.52 17.90 -17.75
C PRO A 287 -6.06 16.66 -18.52
N ASP A 288 -6.21 16.66 -19.85
CA ASP A 288 -5.81 15.56 -20.74
C ASP A 288 -4.30 15.23 -20.62
N GLU A 289 -3.49 16.19 -20.18
CA GLU A 289 -2.06 15.99 -19.89
C GLU A 289 -1.80 14.98 -18.75
N ILE A 290 -2.78 14.75 -17.87
CA ILE A 290 -2.72 13.76 -16.78
C ILE A 290 -3.35 12.47 -17.25
N ASN A 291 -2.53 11.60 -17.83
CA ASN A 291 -2.96 10.29 -18.35
C ASN A 291 -2.47 9.11 -17.50
N GLY A 292 -1.72 9.38 -16.42
CA GLY A 292 -1.22 8.36 -15.50
C GLY A 292 -2.28 7.58 -14.74
N GLU A 293 -1.86 6.47 -14.12
CA GLU A 293 -2.69 5.65 -13.24
C GLU A 293 -2.99 6.39 -11.93
N SER A 294 -4.27 6.50 -11.58
CA SER A 294 -4.73 7.18 -10.36
C SER A 294 -4.51 6.37 -9.08
N HIS A 295 -4.49 5.04 -9.19
CA HIS A 295 -4.47 4.16 -8.02
C HIS A 295 -3.20 4.27 -7.17
N ASN A 296 -2.11 4.79 -7.74
CA ASN A 296 -0.86 5.05 -7.02
C ASN A 296 -0.61 6.55 -6.78
N ALA A 297 -1.53 7.42 -7.18
CA ALA A 297 -1.39 8.85 -6.95
C ALA A 297 -1.33 9.15 -5.45
N VAL A 298 -0.59 10.19 -5.09
CA VAL A 298 -0.38 10.60 -3.70
C VAL A 298 -0.87 12.02 -3.47
N LEU A 299 -1.71 12.21 -2.45
CA LEU A 299 -2.14 13.52 -1.99
C LEU A 299 -1.23 14.04 -0.87
N ILE A 300 -0.73 15.27 -1.03
CA ILE A 300 0.08 16.01 -0.05
C ILE A 300 -0.47 17.44 0.05
N GLY A 301 -1.18 17.77 1.13
CA GLY A 301 -1.80 19.09 1.30
C GLY A 301 -2.83 19.38 0.19
N THR A 302 -2.49 20.28 -0.73
CA THR A 302 -3.33 20.65 -1.90
C THR A 302 -2.84 20.02 -3.20
N MET A 303 -1.73 19.27 -3.16
CA MET A 303 -1.04 18.75 -4.33
C MET A 303 -1.31 17.26 -4.50
N ILE A 304 -1.72 16.84 -5.68
CA ILE A 304 -1.79 15.44 -6.08
C ILE A 304 -0.64 15.15 -7.03
N TYR A 305 0.12 14.11 -6.73
CA TYR A 305 1.21 13.63 -7.56
C TYR A 305 0.78 12.42 -8.36
N PHE A 306 0.88 12.51 -9.69
CA PHE A 306 0.58 11.44 -10.64
C PHE A 306 1.86 10.95 -11.29
N GLY A 307 1.98 9.63 -11.45
CA GLY A 307 3.05 8.99 -12.21
C GLY A 307 2.55 8.59 -13.59
N GLN A 308 3.25 9.00 -14.66
CA GLN A 308 2.87 8.66 -16.03
C GLN A 308 4.05 8.45 -16.96
N GLU A 309 3.81 7.79 -18.09
CA GLU A 309 4.85 7.55 -19.10
C GLU A 309 5.16 8.81 -19.91
N SER A 310 6.42 8.97 -20.30
CA SER A 310 6.90 10.00 -21.22
C SER A 310 7.94 9.44 -22.18
N GLU A 311 8.23 10.16 -23.28
CA GLU A 311 9.25 9.74 -24.25
C GLU A 311 10.66 9.55 -23.64
N ALA A 312 10.94 10.23 -22.52
CA ALA A 312 12.24 10.22 -21.85
C ALA A 312 12.30 9.25 -20.64
N GLY A 313 11.20 8.58 -20.29
CA GLY A 313 11.06 7.73 -19.10
C GLY A 313 9.78 8.04 -18.34
N GLY A 314 9.77 7.86 -17.02
CA GLY A 314 8.63 8.24 -16.19
C GLY A 314 8.57 9.75 -15.95
N GLU A 315 7.38 10.29 -15.86
CA GLU A 315 7.08 11.68 -15.54
C GLU A 315 6.25 11.73 -14.25
N LEU A 316 6.65 12.60 -13.33
CA LEU A 316 5.90 12.91 -12.13
C LEU A 316 5.22 14.27 -12.32
N ILE A 317 3.89 14.29 -12.34
CA ILE A 317 3.09 15.50 -12.48
C ILE A 317 2.51 15.89 -11.12
N ALA A 318 2.68 17.15 -10.74
CA ALA A 318 2.07 17.72 -9.54
C ALA A 318 0.89 18.62 -9.93
N TYR A 319 -0.31 18.19 -9.60
CA TYR A 319 -1.57 18.89 -9.85
C TYR A 319 -2.08 19.56 -8.58
N ASN A 320 -2.46 20.83 -8.66
CA ASN A 320 -2.95 21.60 -7.53
C ASN A 320 -4.48 21.67 -7.53
N ILE A 321 -5.10 21.18 -6.46
CA ILE A 321 -6.56 21.10 -6.32
C ILE A 321 -7.22 22.49 -6.21
N GLU A 322 -6.52 23.47 -5.62
CA GLU A 322 -7.09 24.80 -5.39
C GLU A 322 -7.03 25.68 -6.65
N SER A 323 -5.91 25.67 -7.39
CA SER A 323 -5.77 26.39 -8.65
C SER A 323 -6.35 25.65 -9.86
N GLU A 324 -6.52 24.33 -9.76
CA GLU A 324 -6.88 23.43 -10.87
C GLU A 324 -5.84 23.38 -12.01
N GLU A 325 -4.59 23.69 -11.69
CA GLU A 325 -3.50 23.76 -12.66
C GLU A 325 -2.39 22.73 -12.33
N ILE A 326 -1.64 22.36 -13.36
CA ILE A 326 -0.39 21.61 -13.20
C ILE A 326 0.69 22.60 -12.73
N ASP A 327 1.13 22.48 -11.48
CA ASP A 327 2.15 23.36 -10.91
C ASP A 327 3.55 22.98 -11.39
N SER A 328 3.81 21.68 -11.55
CA SER A 328 5.10 21.19 -12.03
C SER A 328 5.02 19.81 -12.68
N SER A 329 6.00 19.53 -13.54
CA SER A 329 6.29 18.21 -14.07
C SER A 329 7.81 17.95 -14.01
N GLN A 330 8.18 16.72 -13.67
CA GLN A 330 9.57 16.29 -13.61
C GLN A 330 9.76 14.91 -14.26
N THR A 331 10.68 14.83 -15.22
CA THR A 331 11.08 13.56 -15.84
C THR A 331 12.12 12.81 -15.00
N ILE A 332 11.98 11.48 -14.98
CA ILE A 332 12.82 10.53 -14.27
C ILE A 332 13.23 9.43 -15.26
N ASP A 333 14.45 9.59 -15.79
CA ASP A 333 15.05 8.82 -16.90
C ASP A 333 15.05 7.29 -16.76
N GLN A 334 14.65 6.70 -15.63
CA GLN A 334 14.72 5.26 -15.36
C GLN A 334 13.44 4.65 -14.80
N LEU A 335 12.40 5.46 -14.69
CA LEU A 335 11.08 5.01 -14.30
C LEU A 335 10.24 4.69 -15.54
N LEU A 336 9.23 3.83 -15.36
CA LEU A 336 8.23 3.48 -16.37
C LEU A 336 8.81 3.15 -17.77
N LYS A 337 9.83 2.29 -17.82
CA LYS A 337 10.41 1.79 -19.08
C LYS A 337 10.02 0.34 -19.30
N GLY A 338 9.15 0.05 -20.26
CA GLY A 338 8.76 -1.34 -20.55
C GLY A 338 7.29 -1.46 -20.94
N GLU A 339 6.74 -2.67 -20.88
CA GLU A 339 5.30 -2.93 -20.93
C GLU A 339 4.82 -3.21 -19.48
N ASN A 340 3.56 -2.87 -19.14
CA ASN A 340 2.96 -3.00 -17.80
C ASN A 340 3.59 -2.10 -16.71
N ASN A 341 3.61 -0.78 -16.96
CA ASN A 341 4.30 0.16 -16.08
C ASN A 341 3.32 0.96 -15.22
N GLY A 342 3.33 0.70 -13.91
CA GLY A 342 2.82 1.59 -12.89
C GLY A 342 3.96 2.14 -12.03
N LEU A 343 3.73 3.23 -11.31
CA LEU A 343 4.66 3.75 -10.30
C LEU A 343 4.09 3.57 -8.91
N LEU A 344 4.85 2.96 -8.02
CA LEU A 344 4.60 3.07 -6.59
C LEU A 344 5.19 4.38 -6.09
N MET A 345 4.43 5.08 -5.25
CA MET A 345 4.85 6.32 -4.62
C MET A 345 4.58 6.27 -3.12
N LYS A 346 5.54 6.77 -2.33
CA LYS A 346 5.37 6.96 -0.88
C LYS A 346 6.08 8.22 -0.44
N VAL A 347 5.51 8.92 0.52
CA VAL A 347 6.10 10.11 1.10
C VAL A 347 6.53 9.81 2.53
N HIS A 348 7.73 10.25 2.88
CA HIS A 348 8.24 10.14 4.23
C HIS A 348 9.26 11.24 4.51
N GLU A 349 9.07 11.99 5.60
CA GLU A 349 9.98 13.07 6.06
C GLU A 349 10.35 14.07 4.94
N GLY A 350 9.36 14.61 4.23
CA GLY A 350 9.58 15.59 3.16
C GLY A 350 10.10 15.00 1.84
N LYS A 351 10.31 13.68 1.76
CA LYS A 351 10.83 13.01 0.57
C LYS A 351 9.79 12.12 -0.08
N MET A 352 9.74 12.15 -1.40
CA MET A 352 8.97 11.21 -2.21
C MET A 352 9.89 10.08 -2.69
N TYR A 353 9.51 8.86 -2.36
CA TYR A 353 10.11 7.62 -2.84
C TYR A 353 9.25 7.08 -3.97
N VAL A 354 9.87 6.80 -5.10
CA VAL A 354 9.20 6.33 -6.31
C VAL A 354 9.88 5.06 -6.80
N ALA A 355 9.12 4.04 -7.16
CA ALA A 355 9.64 2.80 -7.73
C ALA A 355 8.73 2.27 -8.83
N ASN A 356 9.31 1.58 -9.82
CA ASN A 356 8.51 0.85 -10.80
C ASN A 356 7.73 -0.27 -10.11
N TYR A 357 6.43 -0.37 -10.41
CA TYR A 357 5.58 -1.47 -9.98
C TYR A 357 6.10 -2.82 -10.49
N PHE A 358 6.65 -2.86 -11.70
CA PHE A 358 7.08 -4.08 -12.35
C PHE A 358 8.58 -4.08 -12.67
N SER A 359 9.21 -5.25 -12.54
CA SER A 359 10.55 -5.50 -13.06
C SER A 359 10.71 -6.94 -13.53
N ASP A 360 11.41 -7.10 -14.65
CA ASP A 360 11.83 -8.39 -15.18
C ASP A 360 13.28 -8.31 -15.70
N ARG A 361 13.68 -9.29 -16.50
CA ARG A 361 15.02 -9.35 -17.09
C ARG A 361 15.30 -8.25 -18.13
N LYS A 362 14.28 -7.72 -18.78
CA LYS A 362 14.39 -6.70 -19.85
C LYS A 362 14.13 -5.28 -19.31
N THR A 363 13.33 -5.20 -18.26
CA THR A 363 12.81 -4.00 -17.62
C THR A 363 13.36 -3.91 -16.20
N PRO A 364 14.47 -3.18 -15.99
CA PRO A 364 15.02 -3.00 -14.65
C PRO A 364 14.04 -2.20 -13.77
N GLY A 365 13.90 -2.57 -12.50
CA GLY A 365 13.02 -1.90 -11.56
C GLY A 365 13.62 -0.59 -11.08
N GLY A 366 13.30 0.52 -11.77
CA GLY A 366 13.82 1.84 -11.43
C GLY A 366 13.35 2.32 -10.06
N ILE A 367 14.21 3.08 -9.38
CA ILE A 367 13.93 3.72 -8.09
C ILE A 367 14.42 5.17 -8.16
N ALA A 368 13.64 6.10 -7.62
CA ALA A 368 14.04 7.48 -7.39
C ALA A 368 13.63 7.98 -6.00
N ILE A 369 14.39 8.91 -5.45
CA ILE A 369 14.04 9.66 -4.23
C ILE A 369 14.15 11.15 -4.55
N ILE A 370 13.09 11.90 -4.25
CA ILE A 370 12.93 13.31 -4.59
C ILE A 370 12.64 14.10 -3.32
N GLU A 371 13.34 15.21 -3.11
CA GLU A 371 13.05 16.17 -2.04
C GLU A 371 11.84 17.03 -2.46
N LEU A 372 10.73 16.98 -1.72
CA LEU A 372 9.48 17.61 -2.13
C LEU A 372 9.57 19.14 -2.16
N ASP A 373 10.28 19.74 -1.20
CA ASP A 373 10.38 21.20 -1.09
C ASP A 373 11.10 21.85 -2.28
N THR A 374 12.00 21.11 -2.92
CA THR A 374 12.88 21.65 -3.97
C THR A 374 12.68 21.00 -5.34
N GLY A 375 12.03 19.83 -5.38
CA GLY A 375 12.02 18.95 -6.55
C GLY A 375 13.40 18.33 -6.86
N GLU A 376 14.39 18.50 -5.98
CA GLU A 376 15.73 17.97 -6.20
C GLU A 376 15.72 16.45 -6.12
N LYS A 377 16.31 15.82 -7.13
CA LYS A 377 16.46 14.38 -7.19
C LYS A 377 17.65 13.94 -6.33
N LEU A 378 17.37 13.39 -5.16
CA LEU A 378 18.37 12.97 -4.18
C LEU A 378 19.03 11.64 -4.54
N TYR A 379 18.30 10.75 -5.22
CA TYR A 379 18.77 9.41 -5.56
C TYR A 379 18.11 8.89 -6.84
N GLU A 380 18.88 8.17 -7.66
CA GLU A 380 18.39 7.27 -8.69
C GLU A 380 19.13 5.93 -8.63
N GLY A 381 18.39 4.85 -8.82
CA GLY A 381 18.95 3.50 -8.86
C GLY A 381 18.01 2.48 -9.47
N PHE A 382 18.35 1.20 -9.25
CA PHE A 382 17.62 0.07 -9.79
C PHE A 382 17.61 -1.09 -8.81
N VAL A 383 16.51 -1.84 -8.79
CA VAL A 383 16.46 -3.21 -8.29
C VAL A 383 17.02 -4.12 -9.37
N ASN A 384 18.07 -4.86 -9.02
CA ASN A 384 18.71 -5.82 -9.91
C ASN A 384 18.81 -7.19 -9.25
N VAL A 385 18.72 -8.24 -10.07
CA VAL A 385 19.09 -9.60 -9.65
C VAL A 385 20.62 -9.70 -9.60
N GLU A 386 21.20 -10.14 -8.48
CA GLU A 386 22.66 -10.26 -8.33
C GLU A 386 23.26 -11.28 -9.32
N ASN A 387 22.55 -12.38 -9.55
CA ASN A 387 22.96 -13.46 -10.44
C ASN A 387 21.92 -13.72 -11.55
N PRO A 388 21.86 -12.90 -12.62
CA PRO A 388 20.82 -13.02 -13.66
C PRO A 388 20.79 -14.37 -14.40
N LYS A 389 21.84 -15.19 -14.28
CA LYS A 389 21.94 -16.52 -14.88
C LYS A 389 21.22 -17.61 -14.07
N THR A 390 20.93 -17.36 -12.80
CA THR A 390 20.28 -18.32 -11.90
C THR A 390 18.76 -18.17 -11.89
N VAL A 391 18.23 -17.17 -12.60
CA VAL A 391 16.80 -16.87 -12.62
C VAL A 391 16.19 -17.27 -13.96
N PRO A 392 15.00 -17.88 -13.98
CA PRO A 392 14.29 -18.20 -15.22
C PRO A 392 14.14 -16.99 -16.14
N PRO A 393 14.17 -17.16 -17.47
CA PRO A 393 14.04 -16.04 -18.40
C PRO A 393 12.71 -15.26 -18.30
N GLY A 394 11.64 -15.90 -17.82
CA GLY A 394 10.32 -15.32 -17.64
C GLY A 394 9.94 -15.10 -16.18
N TYR A 395 10.89 -14.66 -15.34
CA TYR A 395 10.55 -14.23 -13.99
C TYR A 395 9.89 -12.86 -14.01
N GLU A 396 9.06 -12.61 -13.00
CA GLU A 396 8.44 -11.31 -12.77
C GLU A 396 8.62 -10.91 -11.31
N LEU A 397 8.98 -9.65 -11.09
CA LEU A 397 8.93 -9.01 -9.78
C LEU A 397 7.86 -7.94 -9.83
N ILE A 398 6.80 -8.14 -9.04
CA ILE A 398 5.73 -7.16 -8.85
C ILE A 398 5.94 -6.53 -7.48
N LEU A 399 6.29 -5.26 -7.43
CA LEU A 399 6.33 -4.49 -6.19
C LEU A 399 4.90 -4.07 -5.84
N ASN A 400 4.53 -4.24 -4.57
CA ASN A 400 3.21 -3.89 -4.06
C ASN A 400 3.27 -2.63 -3.19
N GLU A 401 4.38 -2.42 -2.47
CA GLU A 401 4.50 -1.32 -1.51
C GLU A 401 5.96 -0.84 -1.36
N ILE A 402 6.10 0.46 -1.15
CA ILE A 402 7.33 1.08 -0.65
C ILE A 402 7.19 1.25 0.87
N MET A 403 8.21 0.93 1.67
CA MET A 403 8.29 1.37 3.05
C MET A 403 9.59 2.08 3.34
N VAL A 404 9.55 2.92 4.38
CA VAL A 404 10.71 3.65 4.87
C VAL A 404 10.85 3.35 6.35
N GLN A 405 12.03 2.87 6.76
CA GLN A 405 12.35 2.64 8.17
C GLN A 405 12.47 3.97 8.91
N GLU A 406 11.99 4.00 10.16
CA GLU A 406 12.10 5.16 11.08
C GLU A 406 13.46 5.26 11.77
#